data_AF-A0A418Y9J2-F1
#
_entry.id   AF-A0A418Y9J2-F1
#
_cell.length_a   1.000
_cell.length_b   1.000
_cell.length_c   1.000
_cell.angle_alpha   90.00
_cell.angle_beta   90.00
_cell.angle_gamma   90.00
#
_symmetry.space_group_name_H-M   'P 1'
#
loop_
_entity.id
_entity.type
_entity.pdbx_description
1 polymer ?
#
loop_
_entity_poly.entity_id
_entity_poly.type
_entity_poly.pdbx_seq_one_letter_code
_entity_poly.pdbx_strand_id
1 'polypeptide(L)'
;MNKDPLFGYQGDDLKKYFERNPLKAGDMLLAYSARGMGHQYELLVVLEPESGKQRRIVVKSLLSNEEYTFFRTGKGVNKKASHVKLLPLVPWVINRMGQQVKVSFDWTWRFTA
;
A
#
# COMPACT_ATOMS: atom_id res chain seq x y z
N MET A 1 1.95 6.84 19.46
CA MET A 1 2.02 6.56 18.01
C MET A 1 1.85 5.06 17.84
N ASN A 2 0.93 4.62 16.98
CA ASN A 2 0.77 3.19 16.70
C ASN A 2 2.09 2.70 16.07
N LYS A 3 2.73 1.68 16.67
CA LYS A 3 4.00 1.12 16.17
C LYS A 3 3.80 0.09 15.06
N ASP A 4 2.54 -0.22 14.73
CA ASP A 4 2.20 -1.09 13.62
C ASP A 4 2.38 -0.36 12.27
N PRO A 5 3.30 -0.82 11.40
CA PRO A 5 3.51 -0.23 10.08
C PRO A 5 2.32 -0.40 9.12
N LEU A 6 1.39 -1.30 9.43
CA LEU A 6 0.18 -1.49 8.64
C LEU A 6 -1.00 -0.70 9.20
N PHE A 7 -0.86 -0.03 10.34
CA PHE A 7 -1.91 0.79 10.96
C PHE A 7 -3.25 0.04 11.16
N GLY A 8 -3.20 -1.28 11.40
CA GLY A 8 -4.37 -2.15 11.51
C GLY A 8 -4.97 -2.63 10.18
N TYR A 9 -4.46 -2.17 9.03
CA TYR A 9 -4.96 -2.54 7.71
C TYR A 9 -4.30 -3.84 7.20
N GLN A 10 -4.78 -4.98 7.70
CA GLN A 10 -4.33 -6.28 7.25
C GLN A 10 -5.45 -7.32 7.28
N GLY A 11 -5.35 -8.33 6.42
CA GLY A 11 -6.26 -9.48 6.46
C GLY A 11 -7.72 -9.08 6.26
N ASP A 12 -8.59 -9.54 7.15
CA ASP A 12 -10.03 -9.31 7.07
C ASP A 12 -10.42 -7.85 7.34
N ASP A 13 -9.65 -7.12 8.15
CA ASP A 13 -9.97 -5.72 8.45
C ASP A 13 -9.77 -4.83 7.22
N LEU A 14 -8.68 -5.07 6.47
CA LEU A 14 -8.46 -4.39 5.19
C LEU A 14 -9.50 -4.80 4.14
N LYS A 15 -9.87 -6.08 4.11
CA LYS A 15 -10.92 -6.56 3.21
C LYS A 15 -12.25 -5.85 3.50
N LYS A 16 -12.68 -5.80 4.77
CA LYS A 16 -13.89 -5.08 5.21
C LYS A 16 -13.81 -3.59 4.89
N TYR A 17 -12.62 -2.99 5.04
CA TYR A 17 -12.41 -1.60 4.66
C TYR A 17 -12.72 -1.36 3.18
N PHE A 18 -12.18 -2.18 2.26
CA PHE A 18 -12.45 -2.05 0.83
C PHE A 18 -13.87 -2.48 0.42
N GLU A 19 -14.55 -3.31 1.21
CA GLU A 19 -15.97 -3.59 1.02
C GLU A 19 -16.85 -2.38 1.37
N ARG A 20 -16.48 -1.63 2.42
CA ARG A 20 -17.18 -0.40 2.83
C ARG A 20 -16.79 0.82 2.01
N ASN A 21 -15.58 0.82 1.46
CA ASN A 21 -15.01 1.89 0.66
C ASN A 21 -14.57 1.31 -0.69
N PRO A 22 -15.51 1.10 -1.63
CA PRO A 22 -15.20 0.53 -2.93
C PRO A 22 -14.22 1.42 -3.69
N LEU A 23 -13.17 0.79 -4.22
CA LEU A 23 -12.15 1.45 -5.02
C LEU A 23 -12.63 1.73 -6.45
N LYS A 24 -12.09 2.79 -7.04
CA LYS A 24 -12.23 3.14 -8.46
C LYS A 24 -10.87 3.22 -9.13
N ALA A 25 -10.87 3.08 -10.45
CA ALA A 25 -9.66 3.36 -11.23
C ALA A 25 -9.26 4.83 -11.04
N GLY A 26 -7.97 5.07 -10.86
CA GLY A 26 -7.41 6.37 -10.52
C GLY A 26 -7.29 6.66 -9.02
N ASP A 27 -7.91 5.85 -8.15
CA ASP A 27 -7.74 6.01 -6.70
C ASP A 27 -6.29 5.75 -6.28
N MET A 28 -5.87 6.44 -5.23
CA MET A 28 -4.52 6.34 -4.69
C MET A 28 -4.48 5.41 -3.48
N LEU A 29 -3.44 4.59 -3.40
CA LEU A 29 -3.18 3.65 -2.31
C LEU A 29 -1.71 3.70 -1.89
N LEU A 30 -1.38 3.04 -0.78
CA LEU A 30 -0.02 2.88 -0.30
C LEU A 30 0.46 1.44 -0.48
N ALA A 31 1.69 1.28 -0.94
CA ALA A 31 2.44 0.03 -0.79
C ALA A 31 3.42 0.19 0.37
N TYR A 32 3.34 -0.72 1.33
CA TYR A 32 4.33 -0.84 2.39
C TYR A 32 5.30 -1.97 2.10
N SER A 33 6.59 -1.72 2.31
CA SER A 33 7.60 -2.77 2.36
C SER A 33 8.57 -2.54 3.53
N ALA A 34 9.01 -3.64 4.13
CA ALA A 34 10.12 -3.66 5.06
C ALA A 34 11.39 -3.99 4.26
N ARG A 35 12.26 -3.01 4.03
CA ARG A 35 13.50 -3.21 3.25
C ARG A 35 14.65 -2.40 3.83
N GLY A 36 15.85 -3.01 3.85
CA GLY A 36 17.06 -2.38 4.35
C GLY A 36 16.98 -2.10 5.85
N MET A 37 16.84 -0.82 6.22
CA MET A 37 16.92 -0.30 7.59
C MET A 37 15.61 0.31 8.13
N GLY A 38 14.45 -0.02 7.56
CA GLY A 38 13.18 0.37 8.17
C GLY A 38 11.94 0.22 7.29
N HIS A 39 10.99 1.13 7.50
CA HIS A 39 9.67 1.14 6.90
C HIS A 39 9.67 2.00 5.63
N GLN A 40 9.24 1.45 4.50
CA GLN A 40 9.10 2.19 3.26
C GLN A 40 7.65 2.18 2.80
N TYR A 41 7.17 3.35 2.40
CA TYR A 41 5.84 3.53 1.82
C TYR A 41 5.97 4.20 0.45
N GLU A 42 5.27 3.68 -0.55
CA GLU A 42 5.18 4.28 -1.88
C GLU A 42 3.73 4.49 -2.31
N LEU A 43 3.49 5.48 -3.16
CA LEU A 43 2.19 5.72 -3.77
C LEU A 43 1.94 4.78 -4.95
N LEU A 44 0.75 4.21 -4.94
CA LEU A 44 0.22 3.39 -6.00
C LEU A 44 -1.06 4.04 -6.55
N VAL A 45 -1.28 3.89 -7.85
CA VAL A 45 -2.56 4.23 -8.49
C VAL A 45 -3.31 2.96 -8.85
N VAL A 46 -4.61 2.91 -8.56
CA VAL A 46 -5.49 1.79 -8.93
C VAL A 46 -5.74 1.82 -10.43
N LEU A 47 -5.41 0.72 -11.11
CA LEU A 47 -5.74 0.51 -12.52
C LEU A 47 -7.06 -0.25 -12.65
N GLU A 48 -7.19 -1.36 -11.92
CA GLU A 48 -8.37 -2.22 -11.93
C GLU A 48 -8.76 -2.57 -10.48
N PRO A 49 -9.90 -2.05 -9.96
CA PRO A 49 -10.30 -2.29 -8.57
C PRO A 49 -10.84 -3.72 -8.34
N GLU A 50 -11.32 -4.40 -9.39
CA GLU A 50 -11.84 -5.77 -9.34
C GLU A 50 -11.40 -6.59 -10.55
N SER A 51 -10.26 -7.28 -10.43
CA SER A 51 -9.70 -8.12 -11.49
C SER A 51 -10.00 -9.61 -11.28
N GLY A 52 -10.64 -10.21 -12.28
CA GLY A 52 -10.93 -11.64 -12.37
C GLY A 52 -11.87 -12.18 -11.27
N LYS A 53 -11.99 -13.52 -11.19
CA LYS A 53 -12.94 -14.21 -10.27
C LYS A 53 -12.65 -13.95 -8.79
N GLN A 54 -11.42 -13.60 -8.43
CA GLN A 54 -11.00 -13.35 -7.05
C GLN A 54 -11.07 -11.86 -6.65
N ARG A 55 -11.58 -10.98 -7.55
CA ARG A 55 -11.70 -9.54 -7.34
C ARG A 55 -10.42 -8.90 -6.78
N ARG A 56 -9.30 -9.25 -7.43
CA ARG A 56 -7.96 -8.74 -7.09
C ARG A 56 -7.88 -7.26 -7.43
N ILE A 57 -7.01 -6.54 -6.75
CA ILE A 57 -6.76 -5.12 -7.02
C ILE A 57 -5.47 -5.05 -7.84
N VAL A 58 -5.54 -4.45 -9.02
CA VAL A 58 -4.38 -4.16 -9.87
C VAL A 58 -4.03 -2.70 -9.70
N VAL A 59 -2.78 -2.45 -9.37
CA VAL A 59 -2.25 -1.12 -9.11
C VAL A 59 -0.94 -0.93 -9.85
N LYS A 60 -0.55 0.33 -10.02
CA LYS A 60 0.72 0.72 -10.61
C LYS A 60 1.50 1.61 -9.68
N SER A 61 2.78 1.34 -9.47
CA SER A 61 3.64 2.22 -8.67
C SER A 61 3.94 3.50 -9.44
N LEU A 62 3.76 4.64 -8.78
CA LEU A 62 4.15 5.93 -9.34
C LEU A 62 5.67 6.14 -9.33
N LEU A 63 6.41 5.35 -8.56
CA LEU A 63 7.86 5.41 -8.50
C LEU A 63 8.52 4.60 -9.62
N SER A 64 8.13 3.33 -9.76
CA SER A 64 8.78 2.39 -10.69
C SER A 64 8.02 2.19 -12.01
N ASN A 65 6.79 2.71 -12.10
CA ASN A 65 5.87 2.47 -13.22
C ASN A 65 5.50 0.99 -13.40
N GLU A 66 5.86 0.11 -12.45
CA GLU A 66 5.54 -1.31 -12.47
C GLU A 66 4.12 -1.58 -11.96
N GLU A 67 3.52 -2.66 -12.48
CA GLU A 67 2.22 -3.14 -12.03
C GLU A 67 2.35 -4.23 -10.95
N TYR A 68 1.49 -4.10 -9.94
CA TYR A 68 1.35 -5.05 -8.86
C TYR A 68 -0.10 -5.50 -8.74
N THR A 69 -0.26 -6.75 -8.32
CA THR A 69 -1.59 -7.33 -8.10
C THR A 69 -1.69 -7.79 -6.66
N PHE A 70 -2.76 -7.39 -5.99
CA PHE A 70 -3.01 -7.69 -4.58
C PHE A 70 -4.36 -8.37 -4.39
N PHE A 71 -4.44 -9.24 -3.38
CA PHE A 71 -5.72 -9.62 -2.80
C PHE A 71 -6.28 -8.44 -1.99
N ARG A 72 -7.61 -8.41 -1.78
CA ARG A 72 -8.26 -7.41 -0.91
C ARG A 72 -7.80 -7.45 0.54
N THR A 73 -7.14 -8.52 0.96
CA THR A 73 -6.49 -8.65 2.27
C THR A 73 -5.13 -7.94 2.35
N GLY A 74 -4.71 -7.28 1.27
CA GLY A 74 -3.45 -6.55 1.15
C GLY A 74 -2.23 -7.40 0.81
N LYS A 75 -2.40 -8.72 0.64
CA LYS A 75 -1.30 -9.64 0.27
C LYS A 75 -1.02 -9.57 -1.23
N GLY A 76 0.25 -9.43 -1.61
CA GLY A 76 0.68 -9.55 -3.00
C GLY A 76 0.39 -10.93 -3.60
N VAL A 77 -0.06 -10.93 -4.86
CA VAL A 77 -0.41 -12.16 -5.60
C VAL A 77 0.82 -12.74 -6.31
N ASN A 78 1.67 -11.89 -6.86
CA ASN A 78 2.85 -12.29 -7.63
C ASN A 78 4.14 -12.17 -6.80
N LYS A 79 5.23 -12.79 -7.27
CA LYS A 79 6.55 -12.70 -6.62
C LYS A 79 7.06 -11.27 -6.50
N LYS A 80 6.69 -10.37 -7.42
CA LYS A 80 7.07 -8.96 -7.35
C LYS A 80 6.46 -8.25 -6.14
N ALA A 81 5.21 -8.57 -5.82
CA ALA A 81 4.47 -7.99 -4.69
C ALA A 81 4.58 -8.83 -3.40
N SER A 82 5.34 -9.92 -3.35
CA SER A 82 5.34 -10.85 -2.20
C SER A 82 5.85 -10.22 -0.90
N HIS A 83 6.74 -9.23 -1.01
CA HIS A 83 7.30 -8.46 0.11
C HIS A 83 6.61 -7.12 0.34
N VAL A 84 5.52 -6.85 -0.41
CA VAL A 84 4.78 -5.61 -0.36
C VAL A 84 3.39 -5.86 0.22
N LYS A 85 2.90 -4.92 1.02
CA LYS A 85 1.55 -4.92 1.56
C LYS A 85 0.79 -3.72 1.02
N LEU A 86 -0.41 -3.95 0.52
CA LEU A 86 -1.31 -2.88 0.09
C LEU A 86 -2.03 -2.30 1.32
N LEU A 87 -2.15 -0.99 1.35
CA LEU A 87 -2.78 -0.22 2.42
C LEU A 87 -3.63 0.91 1.80
N PRO A 88 -4.71 1.35 2.47
CA PRO A 88 -5.35 2.62 2.14
C PRO A 88 -4.38 3.78 2.37
N LEU A 89 -4.74 4.97 1.89
CA LEU A 89 -4.01 6.18 2.26
C LEU A 89 -4.10 6.39 3.77
N VAL A 90 -2.94 6.51 4.42
CA VAL A 90 -2.83 6.85 5.83
C VAL A 90 -2.44 8.33 5.93
N PRO A 91 -3.33 9.21 6.45
CA PRO A 91 -3.08 10.66 6.45
C PRO A 91 -1.73 11.08 7.06
N TRP A 92 -1.30 10.38 8.12
CA TRP A 92 -0.01 10.62 8.75
C TRP A 92 1.17 10.33 7.81
N VAL A 93 1.11 9.22 7.04
CA VAL A 93 2.15 8.87 6.06
C VAL A 93 2.16 9.89 4.91
N ILE A 94 0.98 10.23 4.38
CA ILE A 94 0.84 11.18 3.27
C ILE A 94 1.36 12.56 3.65
N ASN A 95 1.07 13.03 4.86
CA ASN A 95 1.59 14.30 5.36
C ASN A 95 3.13 14.30 5.45
N ARG A 96 3.75 13.17 5.81
CA ARG A 96 5.23 13.04 5.84
C ARG A 96 5.85 12.88 4.47
N MET A 97 5.10 12.32 3.53
CA MET A 97 5.53 12.14 2.15
C MET A 97 5.52 13.47 1.37
N GLY A 98 4.59 14.39 1.68
CA GLY A 98 4.52 15.69 1.04
C GLY A 98 4.21 15.58 -0.46
N GLN A 99 5.07 16.15 -1.30
CA GLN A 99 4.96 16.08 -2.77
C GLN A 99 5.70 14.87 -3.38
N GLN A 100 6.37 14.07 -2.56
CA GLN A 100 7.08 12.89 -3.05
C GLN A 100 6.11 11.72 -3.28
N VAL A 101 6.56 10.69 -4.00
CA VAL A 101 5.78 9.45 -4.23
C VAL A 101 6.25 8.29 -3.35
N LYS A 102 7.23 8.54 -2.47
CA LYS A 102 7.80 7.58 -1.54
C LYS A 102 8.23 8.29 -0.27
N VAL A 103 8.15 7.60 0.87
CA VAL A 103 8.76 8.02 2.14
C VAL A 103 9.36 6.82 2.85
N SER A 104 10.48 7.04 3.55
CA SER A 104 11.12 6.01 4.39
C SER A 104 11.22 6.48 5.83
N PHE A 105 11.16 5.51 6.74
CA PHE A 105 11.44 5.70 8.16
C PHE A 105 12.40 4.61 8.62
N ASP A 106 13.25 4.90 9.60
CA ASP A 106 13.98 3.85 10.30
C ASP A 106 13.05 3.01 11.19
N TRP A 107 13.56 1.94 11.80
CA TRP A 107 12.81 1.08 12.73
C TRP A 107 12.31 1.80 14.00
N THR A 108 12.86 2.97 14.30
CA THR A 108 12.44 3.85 15.40
C THR A 108 11.45 4.92 14.95
N TRP A 109 10.98 4.85 13.70
CA TRP A 109 10.07 5.79 13.05
C TRP A 109 10.63 7.19 12.85
N ARG A 110 11.96 7.35 12.85
CA ARG A 110 12.58 8.61 12.42
C ARG A 110 12.57 8.67 10.91
N PHE A 111 12.28 9.86 10.40
CA PHE A 111 12.28 10.11 8.97
C PHE A 111 13.66 9.84 8.39
N THR A 112 13.71 9.03 7.34
CA THR A 112 14.90 8.80 6.53
C THR A 112 14.58 9.24 5.11
N ALA A 113 15.30 10.25 4.64
CA ALA A 113 15.12 10.82 3.29
C ALA A 113 15.29 9.74 2.21
#